data_AF-A0A816AZX9-F1
#
_entry.id   AF-A0A816AZX9-F1
#
_cell.length_a   1.000
_cell.length_b   1.000
_cell.length_c   1.000
_cell.angle_alpha   90.00
_cell.angle_beta   90.00
_cell.angle_gamma   90.00
#
_symmetry.space_group_name_H-M   'P 1'
#
loop_
_entity.id
_entity.type
_entity.pdbx_description
1 polymer ?
#
loop_
_entity_poly.entity_id
_entity_poly.type
_entity_poly.pdbx_seq_one_letter_code
_entity_poly.pdbx_strand_id
1 'polypeptide(L)'
;MLYIPDDLLKRRTLGRLIHKPSSRTYHEEFHPPKESMKDDITGEPLYRRSDDTTEALNARLNTYHKLAIPLIDFYHQRNIHRCVDATKKVNDVYQESLEIVDYLHKQPTYKPASIDQNPVDKNVLSKNYPIYL
;
A
#
# COMPACT_ATOMS: atom_id res chain seq x y z
N MET A 1 7.29 -3.38 -0.37
CA MET A 1 5.93 -3.37 0.20
C MET A 1 5.49 -1.94 0.36
N LEU A 2 4.22 -1.65 0.09
CA LEU A 2 3.59 -0.38 0.46
C LEU A 2 2.82 -0.61 1.76
N TYR A 3 3.17 0.11 2.82
CA TYR A 3 2.49 0.00 4.10
C TYR A 3 1.46 1.10 4.26
N ILE A 4 0.26 0.73 4.70
CA ILE A 4 -0.82 1.64 5.04
C ILE A 4 -1.62 1.05 6.20
N PRO A 5 -1.97 1.83 7.23
CA PRO A 5 -2.86 1.34 8.30
C PRO A 5 -4.23 0.94 7.76
N ASP A 6 -4.76 -0.19 8.23
CA ASP A 6 -6.05 -0.75 7.77
C ASP A 6 -7.19 0.26 7.85
N ASP A 7 -7.25 1.08 8.90
CA ASP A 7 -8.32 2.07 9.06
C ASP A 7 -8.23 3.22 8.05
N LEU A 8 -7.01 3.62 7.67
CA LEU A 8 -6.84 4.58 6.59
C LEU A 8 -7.20 3.96 5.23
N LEU A 9 -6.85 2.68 5.02
CA LEU A 9 -7.23 1.97 3.80
C LEU A 9 -8.76 1.82 3.70
N LYS A 10 -9.44 1.51 4.80
CA LYS A 10 -10.92 1.48 4.89
C LYS A 10 -11.52 2.80 4.48
N ARG A 11 -11.06 3.92 5.03
CA ARG A 11 -11.56 5.24 4.64
C ARG A 11 -11.37 5.49 3.14
N ARG A 12 -10.16 5.22 2.62
CA ARG A 12 -9.82 5.41 1.19
C ARG A 12 -10.66 4.55 0.23
N THR A 13 -10.98 3.32 0.62
CA THR A 13 -11.76 2.40 -0.22
C THR A 13 -13.26 2.74 -0.19
N LEU A 14 -13.82 2.96 1.01
CA LEU A 14 -15.26 3.14 1.20
C LEU A 14 -15.75 4.53 0.76
N GLY A 15 -14.88 5.54 0.80
CA GLY A 15 -15.21 6.90 0.36
C GLY A 15 -15.06 7.14 -1.15
N ARG A 16 -14.79 6.10 -1.96
CA ARG A 16 -14.55 6.23 -3.39
C ARG A 16 -15.83 6.47 -4.19
N LEU A 17 -15.81 7.50 -5.03
CA LEU A 17 -16.87 7.85 -5.97
C LEU A 17 -16.31 7.79 -7.40
N ILE A 18 -17.12 7.34 -8.36
CA ILE A 18 -16.67 7.16 -9.76
C ILE A 18 -17.70 7.76 -10.71
N HIS A 19 -17.22 8.46 -11.74
CA HIS A 19 -18.03 8.89 -12.87
C HIS A 19 -18.00 7.82 -13.98
N LYS A 20 -19.12 7.13 -14.22
CA LYS A 20 -19.18 5.92 -15.08
C LYS A 20 -18.66 6.12 -16.52
N PRO A 21 -19.01 7.19 -17.26
CA PRO A 21 -18.57 7.38 -18.63
C PRO A 21 -17.07 7.69 -18.76
N SER A 22 -16.50 8.43 -17.81
CA SER A 22 -15.12 8.92 -17.91
C SER A 22 -14.10 8.17 -17.06
N SER A 23 -14.57 7.35 -16.11
CA SER A 23 -13.77 6.73 -15.05
C SER A 23 -13.02 7.72 -14.15
N ARG A 24 -13.34 9.02 -14.19
CA ARG A 24 -12.87 9.98 -13.18
C ARG A 24 -13.30 9.51 -11.80
N THR A 25 -12.37 9.61 -10.84
CA THR A 25 -12.56 9.13 -9.48
C THR A 25 -12.48 10.31 -8.54
N TYR A 26 -13.42 10.37 -7.61
CA TYR A 26 -13.48 11.32 -6.51
C TYR A 26 -13.46 10.57 -5.19
N HIS A 27 -13.31 11.30 -4.10
CA HIS A 27 -13.35 10.74 -2.77
C HIS A 27 -14.03 11.70 -1.80
N GLU A 28 -14.94 11.21 -0.97
CA GLU A 28 -15.74 12.02 -0.05
C GLU A 28 -14.90 12.91 0.89
N GLU A 29 -13.82 12.37 1.45
CA GLU A 29 -12.88 13.12 2.30
C GLU A 29 -11.67 13.71 1.53
N PHE A 30 -10.94 12.89 0.76
CA PHE A 30 -9.61 13.25 0.27
C PHE A 30 -9.59 13.99 -1.08
N HIS A 31 -10.65 13.90 -1.87
CA HIS A 31 -10.78 14.57 -3.17
C HIS A 31 -12.26 14.75 -3.50
N PRO A 32 -13.00 15.56 -2.73
CA PRO A 32 -14.44 15.68 -2.87
C PRO A 32 -14.80 16.34 -4.20
N PRO A 33 -15.92 15.95 -4.84
CA PRO A 33 -16.46 16.70 -5.96
C PRO A 33 -16.92 18.08 -5.49
N LYS A 34 -16.98 19.05 -6.41
CA LYS A 34 -17.49 20.41 -6.14
C LYS A 34 -18.95 20.37 -5.71
N GLU A 35 -19.75 19.52 -6.34
CA GLU A 35 -21.13 19.23 -5.97
C GLU A 35 -21.26 17.77 -5.53
N SER A 36 -21.96 17.53 -4.42
CA SER A 36 -22.14 16.18 -3.88
C SER A 36 -22.74 15.23 -4.93
N MET A 37 -22.09 14.08 -5.10
CA MET A 37 -22.48 13.02 -6.04
C MET A 37 -22.58 13.45 -7.51
N LYS A 38 -21.86 14.50 -7.93
CA LYS A 38 -21.80 14.93 -9.34
C LYS A 38 -20.38 15.06 -9.84
N ASP A 39 -20.19 14.77 -11.12
CA ASP A 39 -18.93 14.99 -11.82
C ASP A 39 -18.66 16.48 -12.05
N ASP A 40 -17.45 16.94 -11.77
CA ASP A 40 -17.07 18.35 -11.84
C ASP A 40 -17.03 18.93 -13.27
N ILE A 41 -17.01 18.08 -14.30
CA ILE A 41 -16.91 18.49 -15.70
C ILE A 41 -18.27 18.38 -16.39
N THR A 42 -18.96 17.24 -16.22
CA THR A 42 -20.22 16.98 -16.94
C THR A 42 -21.47 17.26 -16.11
N GLY A 43 -21.35 17.35 -14.78
CA GLY A 43 -22.50 17.46 -13.87
C GLY A 43 -23.32 16.18 -13.72
N GLU A 44 -22.90 15.10 -14.38
CA GLU A 44 -23.56 13.79 -14.33
C GLU A 44 -23.34 13.09 -12.97
N PRO A 45 -24.21 12.15 -12.59
CA PRO A 45 -24.13 11.50 -11.28
C PRO A 45 -22.89 10.62 -11.13
N LEU A 46 -22.28 10.69 -9.95
CA LEU A 46 -21.28 9.74 -9.49
C LEU A 46 -21.96 8.52 -8.86
N TYR A 47 -21.22 7.41 -8.80
CA TYR A 47 -21.68 6.20 -8.11
C TYR A 47 -20.55 5.60 -7.26
N ARG A 48 -20.94 4.82 -6.24
CA ARG A 48 -20.04 3.97 -5.47
C ARG A 48 -20.03 2.56 -6.07
N ARG A 49 -18.88 1.90 -6.09
CA ARG A 49 -18.83 0.51 -6.56
C ARG A 49 -19.54 -0.40 -5.57
N SER A 50 -20.19 -1.43 -6.08
CA SER A 50 -20.90 -2.42 -5.25
C SER A 50 -19.96 -3.26 -4.37
N ASP A 51 -18.67 -3.35 -4.71
CA ASP A 51 -17.68 -4.11 -3.93
C ASP A 51 -16.91 -3.28 -2.90
N ASP A 52 -17.17 -1.97 -2.80
CA ASP A 52 -16.61 -1.10 -1.76
C ASP A 52 -17.49 -1.17 -0.49
N THR A 53 -17.59 -2.36 0.10
CA THR A 53 -18.30 -2.58 1.37
C THR A 53 -17.33 -2.92 2.50
N THR A 54 -17.72 -2.61 3.73
CA THR A 54 -16.95 -2.91 4.94
C THR A 54 -16.67 -4.40 5.05
N GLU A 55 -17.67 -5.24 4.76
CA GLU A 55 -17.58 -6.70 4.85
C GLU A 55 -16.58 -7.24 3.82
N ALA A 56 -16.70 -6.80 2.56
CA ALA A 56 -15.81 -7.22 1.48
C ALA A 56 -14.36 -6.79 1.76
N LEU A 57 -14.16 -5.56 2.25
CA LEU A 57 -12.85 -5.06 2.57
C LEU A 57 -12.21 -5.77 3.77
N ASN A 58 -12.97 -6.01 4.84
CA ASN A 58 -12.47 -6.76 5.99
C ASN A 58 -12.09 -8.19 5.61
N ALA A 59 -12.89 -8.86 4.78
CA ALA A 59 -12.55 -10.20 4.27
C ALA A 59 -11.25 -10.19 3.45
N ARG A 60 -11.06 -9.17 2.60
CA ARG A 60 -9.83 -8.97 1.81
C ARG A 60 -8.61 -8.69 2.71
N LEU A 61 -8.73 -7.81 3.70
CA LEU A 61 -7.68 -7.49 4.67
C LEU A 61 -7.27 -8.71 5.48
N ASN A 62 -8.23 -9.47 6.01
CA ASN A 62 -7.95 -10.70 6.75
C ASN A 62 -7.19 -11.72 5.90
N THR A 63 -7.60 -11.88 4.64
CA THR A 63 -6.93 -12.78 3.69
C THR A 63 -5.52 -12.29 3.37
N TYR A 64 -5.36 -10.98 3.16
CA TYR A 64 -4.06 -10.35 2.94
C TYR A 64 -3.13 -10.60 4.12
N HIS A 65 -3.52 -10.27 5.35
CA HIS A 65 -2.69 -10.48 6.53
C HIS A 65 -2.29 -11.94 6.71
N LYS A 66 -3.24 -12.87 6.54
CA LYS A 66 -2.97 -14.31 6.66
C LYS A 66 -1.93 -14.84 5.66
N LEU A 67 -1.92 -14.32 4.43
CA LEU A 67 -1.07 -14.82 3.36
C LEU A 67 0.21 -14.01 3.15
N ALA A 68 0.13 -12.69 3.32
CA ALA A 68 1.21 -11.76 3.03
C ALA A 68 2.19 -11.64 4.22
N ILE A 69 1.72 -11.64 5.47
CA ILE A 69 2.61 -11.49 6.64
C ILE A 69 3.72 -12.54 6.67
N PRO A 70 3.45 -13.86 6.51
CA PRO A 70 4.52 -14.86 6.50
C PRO A 70 5.54 -14.65 5.37
N LEU A 71 5.10 -14.12 4.22
CA LEU A 71 5.96 -13.82 3.08
C LEU A 71 6.81 -12.57 3.32
N ILE A 72 6.21 -11.54 3.93
CA ILE A 72 6.90 -10.31 4.35
C ILE A 72 8.01 -10.68 5.34
N ASP A 73 7.69 -11.49 6.36
CA ASP A 73 8.66 -11.96 7.34
C ASP A 73 9.82 -12.74 6.68
N PHE A 74 9.51 -13.61 5.72
CA PHE A 74 10.51 -14.37 4.98
C PHE A 74 11.53 -13.48 4.25
N TYR A 75 11.06 -12.41 3.59
CA TYR A 75 11.94 -11.45 2.90
C TYR A 75 12.63 -10.48 3.87
N HIS A 76 11.99 -10.17 4.99
CA HIS A 76 12.53 -9.31 6.04
C HIS A 76 13.72 -9.98 6.72
N GLN A 77 13.60 -11.26 7.08
CA GLN A 77 14.69 -12.07 7.62
C GLN A 77 15.90 -12.16 6.67
N ARG A 78 15.70 -11.98 5.37
CA ARG A 78 16.78 -11.99 4.36
C ARG A 78 17.36 -10.61 4.08
N ASN A 79 16.92 -9.57 4.79
CA ASN A 79 17.32 -8.18 4.58
C ASN A 79 17.08 -7.63 3.15
N ILE A 80 16.22 -8.29 2.37
CA ILE A 80 15.85 -7.88 1.00
C ILE A 80 14.44 -7.28 0.93
N HIS A 81 13.69 -7.29 2.04
CA HIS A 81 12.44 -6.56 2.14
C HIS A 81 12.70 -5.05 2.23
N ARG A 82 11.88 -4.26 1.53
CA ARG A 82 11.84 -2.79 1.63
C ARG A 82 10.39 -2.37 1.82
N CYS A 83 10.14 -1.51 2.79
CA CYS A 83 8.82 -1.00 3.12
C CYS A 83 8.78 0.50 2.84
N VAL A 84 7.74 0.94 2.13
CA VAL A 84 7.49 2.35 1.81
C VAL A 84 6.17 2.75 2.45
N ASP A 85 6.17 3.86 3.18
CA ASP A 85 4.97 4.39 3.83
C ASP A 85 4.01 5.03 2.81
N ALA A 86 2.89 4.35 2.55
CA ALA A 86 1.87 4.76 1.60
C ALA A 86 0.78 5.66 2.21
N THR A 87 0.98 6.17 3.43
CA THR A 87 0.15 7.24 4.00
C THR A 87 0.50 8.61 3.41
N LYS A 88 1.73 8.78 2.93
CA LYS A 88 2.27 10.01 2.31
C LYS A 88 1.56 10.39 1.01
N LYS A 89 1.86 11.58 0.49
CA LYS A 89 1.37 12.03 -0.83
C LYS A 89 1.93 11.11 -1.92
N VAL A 90 1.17 10.93 -3.00
CA VAL A 90 1.54 10.05 -4.12
C VAL A 90 2.94 10.34 -4.66
N ASN A 91 3.29 11.62 -4.80
CA ASN A 91 4.62 11.99 -5.29
C ASN A 91 5.75 11.58 -4.34
N ASP A 92 5.54 11.71 -3.02
CA ASP A 92 6.56 11.36 -2.02
C ASP A 92 6.77 9.84 -1.99
N VAL A 93 5.68 9.06 -2.04
CA VAL A 93 5.73 7.59 -2.14
C VAL A 93 6.46 7.16 -3.41
N TYR A 94 6.20 7.86 -4.53
CA TYR A 94 6.84 7.59 -5.81
C TYR A 94 8.34 7.85 -5.77
N GLN A 95 8.78 9.00 -5.23
CA GLN A 95 10.20 9.32 -5.11
C GLN A 95 10.94 8.33 -4.21
N GLU A 96 10.39 8.00 -3.04
CA GLU A 96 10.97 7.00 -2.14
C GLU A 96 11.11 5.62 -2.82
N SER A 97 10.11 5.25 -3.63
CA SER A 97 10.15 4.00 -4.41
C SER A 97 11.27 4.01 -5.45
N LEU A 98 11.47 5.14 -6.15
CA LEU A 98 12.56 5.30 -7.12
C LEU A 98 13.93 5.21 -6.44
N GLU A 99 14.11 5.90 -5.32
CA GLU A 99 15.36 5.86 -4.56
C GLU A 99 15.73 4.43 -4.14
N ILE A 100 14.75 3.63 -3.71
CA ILE A 100 14.96 2.22 -3.38
C ILE A 100 15.37 1.41 -4.62
N VAL A 101 14.69 1.59 -5.76
CA VAL A 101 15.02 0.87 -6.99
C VAL A 101 16.42 1.24 -7.48
N ASP A 102 16.76 2.52 -7.49
CA ASP A 102 18.08 3.01 -7.89
C ASP A 102 19.18 2.50 -6.95
N TYR A 103 18.92 2.48 -5.64
CA TYR A 103 19.83 1.90 -4.67
C TYR A 103 20.08 0.42 -4.98
N LEU A 104 19.02 -0.36 -5.23
CA LEU A 104 19.14 -1.79 -5.53
C LEU A 104 19.83 -2.06 -6.87
N HIS A 105 19.64 -1.20 -7.87
CA HIS A 105 20.29 -1.33 -9.18
C HIS A 105 21.81 -1.10 -9.10
N LYS A 106 22.26 -0.24 -8.18
CA LYS A 106 23.69 0.06 -7.97
C LYS A 106 24.42 -1.02 -7.15
N GLN A 107 23.68 -1.91 -6.47
CA GLN A 107 24.29 -3.02 -5.74
C GLN A 107 24.73 -4.11 -6.74
N PRO A 108 25.86 -4.80 -6.48
CA PRO A 108 26.24 -5.97 -7.27
C PRO A 108 25.09 -6.97 -7.25
N THR A 109 24.78 -7.58 -8.40
CA THR A 109 23.64 -8.49 -8.58
C THR A 109 23.55 -9.46 -7.41
N TYR A 110 22.40 -9.50 -6.73
CA TYR A 110 22.13 -10.46 -5.66
C TYR A 110 22.43 -11.87 -6.17
N LYS A 111 23.55 -12.44 -5.73
CA LYS A 111 23.78 -13.89 -5.81
C LYS A 111 23.03 -14.47 -4.62
N PRO A 112 21.99 -15.29 -4.83
CA PRO A 112 21.34 -15.96 -3.70
C PRO A 112 22.43 -16.73 -2.96
N ALA A 113 22.62 -16.40 -1.68
CA ALA A 113 23.45 -17.22 -0.81
C ALA A 113 22.89 -18.65 -0.89
N SER A 114 23.77 -19.62 -1.18
CA SER A 114 23.48 -21.02 -0.87
C SER A 114 22.87 -21.07 0.52
N ILE A 115 21.69 -21.68 0.64
CA ILE A 115 20.87 -21.72 1.86
C ILE A 115 21.78 -21.94 3.08
N ASP A 116 22.17 -20.87 3.76
CA ASP A 116 22.99 -20.94 4.95
C ASP A 116 22.06 -20.78 6.15
N GLN A 117 22.05 -21.80 7.00
CA GLN A 117 21.10 -22.00 8.10
C GLN A 117 21.45 -21.16 9.34
N ASN A 118 22.06 -19.99 9.20
CA ASN A 118 22.49 -19.21 10.35
C ASN A 118 21.44 -18.17 10.79
N PRO A 119 21.10 -18.12 12.10
CA PRO A 119 20.06 -17.25 12.62
C PRO A 119 20.46 -15.78 12.56
N VAL A 120 19.56 -14.93 12.07
CA VAL A 120 19.75 -13.47 12.00
C VAL A 120 19.70 -12.85 13.39
N ASP A 121 20.70 -12.02 13.70
CA ASP A 121 20.78 -11.26 14.96
C ASP A 121 19.64 -10.24 15.07
N LYS A 122 18.76 -10.46 16.05
CA LYS A 122 17.53 -9.71 16.28
C LYS A 122 17.77 -8.29 16.79
N ASN A 123 18.96 -7.97 17.31
CA ASN A 123 19.26 -6.67 17.90
C ASN A 123 19.60 -5.59 16.86
N VAL A 124 20.01 -5.97 15.65
CA VAL A 124 20.31 -5.03 14.55
C VAL A 124 19.04 -4.59 13.82
N LEU A 125 18.01 -5.44 13.81
CA LEU A 125 16.74 -5.21 13.11
C LEU A 125 15.86 -4.15 13.78
N SER A 126 15.82 -4.10 15.11
CA SER A 126 14.94 -3.18 15.87
C SER A 126 15.36 -1.71 15.80
N LYS A 127 16.63 -1.43 15.49
CA LYS A 127 17.21 -0.08 15.57
C LYS A 127 17.08 0.73 14.28
N ASN A 128 16.93 0.07 13.13
CA ASN A 128 16.94 0.73 11.82
C ASN A 128 15.59 0.74 11.11
N TYR A 129 14.63 -0.10 11.53
CA TYR A 129 13.33 -0.22 10.85
C TYR A 129 12.24 -0.49 11.88
N PRO A 130 11.40 0.51 12.24
CA PRO A 130 10.33 0.30 13.21
C PRO A 130 9.39 -0.81 12.72
N ILE A 131 9.14 -1.77 13.61
CA ILE A 131 8.20 -2.85 13.41
C ILE A 131 6.80 -2.23 13.44
N TYR A 132 6.16 -2.11 12.28
CA TYR A 132 4.73 -1.78 12.22
C TYR A 132 3.96 -3.09 12.24
N LEU A 133 3.52 -3.46 13.46
CA LEU A 133 2.46 -4.45 13.67
C LEU A 133 1.12 -3.89 13.19
#